data_AF-A0A973WCG5-F1
#
_entry.id   AF-A0A973WCG5-F1
#
_cell.length_a   1.000
_cell.length_b   1.000
_cell.length_c   1.000
_cell.angle_alpha   90.00
_cell.angle_beta   90.00
_cell.angle_gamma   90.00
#
_symmetry.space_group_name_H-M   'P 1'
#
loop_
_entity.id
_entity.type
_entity.pdbx_description
1 polymer ?
#
loop_
_entity_poly.entity_id
_entity_poly.type
_entity_poly.pdbx_seq_one_letter_code
_entity_poly.pdbx_strand_id
1 'polypeptide(L)' 'MTGWKTLAFNGSLGSLAIVAELLDELSIADWTKVLPADRLPLVVIGVTLFNILLRHVTHGQAGWSREAQTSERKQQ' A
#
# COMPACT_ATOMS: atom_id res chain seq x y z
N MET A 1 -11.00 -19.33 -18.32
CA MET A 1 -10.10 -18.45 -17.55
C MET A 1 -10.55 -18.50 -16.10
N THR A 2 -9.66 -18.77 -15.14
CA THR A 2 -10.04 -18.89 -13.72
C THR A 2 -10.47 -17.52 -13.18
N GLY A 3 -11.59 -17.45 -12.43
CA GLY A 3 -12.16 -16.18 -11.95
C GLY A 3 -11.17 -15.30 -11.16
N TRP A 4 -10.20 -15.92 -10.50
CA TRP A 4 -9.12 -15.21 -9.81
C TRP A 4 -8.21 -14.39 -10.74
N LYS A 5 -7.90 -14.90 -11.93
CA LYS A 5 -7.06 -14.17 -12.90
C LYS A 5 -7.78 -12.92 -13.41
N THR A 6 -9.08 -13.01 -13.63
CA THR A 6 -9.93 -11.87 -14.02
C THR A 6 -10.04 -10.85 -12.90
N LEU A 7 -10.21 -11.29 -11.65
CA LEU A 7 -10.22 -10.40 -10.49
C LEU A 7 -8.88 -9.69 -10.29
N ALA A 8 -7.76 -10.40 -10.41
CA ALA A 8 -6.43 -9.80 -10.34
C ALA A 8 -6.18 -8.77 -11.44
N PHE A 9 -6.58 -9.08 -12.68
CA PHE A 9 -6.43 -8.17 -13.81
C PHE A 9 -7.29 -6.91 -13.64
N ASN A 10 -8.58 -7.06 -13.34
CA ASN A 10 -9.48 -5.92 -13.11
C ASN A 10 -9.06 -5.11 -11.87
N GLY A 11 -8.61 -5.77 -10.81
CA GLY A 11 -8.08 -5.12 -9.62
C GLY A 11 -6.84 -4.28 -9.93
N SER A 12 -5.93 -4.78 -10.77
CA SER A 12 -4.77 -4.02 -11.22
C SER A 12 -5.15 -2.80 -12.07
N LEU A 13 -6.10 -2.95 -13.00
CA LEU A 13 -6.58 -1.85 -13.83
C LEU A 13 -7.27 -0.76 -12.98
N GLY A 14 -8.14 -1.16 -12.05
CA GLY A 14 -8.78 -0.22 -11.13
C GLY A 14 -7.76 0.49 -10.24
N SER A 15 -6.76 -0.22 -9.73
CA SER A 15 -5.69 0.37 -8.94
C SER A 15 -4.86 1.37 -9.75
N LEU A 16 -4.53 1.04 -11.01
CA LEU A 16 -3.81 1.94 -11.90
C LEU A 16 -4.60 3.22 -12.20
N ALA A 17 -5.91 3.11 -12.41
CA ALA A 17 -6.78 4.28 -12.62
C ALA A 17 -6.76 5.21 -11.39
N ILE A 18 -6.88 4.65 -10.18
CA ILE A 18 -6.81 5.43 -8.93
C ILE A 18 -5.45 6.09 -8.78
N VAL A 19 -4.35 5.38 -9.05
CA VAL A 19 -2.99 5.94 -8.96
C VAL A 19 -2.79 7.05 -9.99
N ALA A 20 -3.30 6.89 -11.21
CA ALA A 20 -3.20 7.90 -12.25
C ALA A 20 -3.92 9.20 -11.84
N GLU A 21 -5.15 9.08 -11.33
CA GLU A 21 -5.91 10.22 -10.82
C GLU A 21 -5.18 10.93 -9.67
N LEU A 22 -4.63 10.14 -8.73
CA LEU A 22 -3.86 10.69 -7.61
C LEU A 22 -2.64 11.47 -8.11
N LEU A 23 -1.91 10.92 -9.09
CA LEU A 23 -0.74 11.58 -9.66
C LEU A 23 -1.11 12.86 -10.41
N ASP A 24 -2.27 12.90 -11.07
CA ASP A 24 -2.75 14.10 -11.74
C ASP A 24 -3.03 15.22 -10.73
N GLU A 25 -3.77 14.91 -9.66
CA GLU A 25 -4.02 15.84 -8.54
C GLU A 25 -2.72 16.30 -7.86
N LEU A 26 -1.78 15.37 -7.64
CA LEU A 26 -0.45 15.72 -7.11
C LEU A 26 0.36 16.61 -8.07
N SER A 27 0.17 16.49 -9.39
CA SER A 27 0.95 17.27 -10.36
C SER A 27 0.59 18.76 -10.40
N ILE A 28 -0.67 19.08 -10.06
CA ILE A 28 -1.19 20.45 -10.02
C ILE A 28 -0.67 21.20 -8.78
N ALA A 29 -0.21 20.48 -7.75
CA ALA A 29 0.29 21.07 -6.52
C ALA A 29 1.68 21.72 -6.68
N ASP A 30 1.83 22.93 -6.15
CA ASP A 30 3.12 23.61 -6.05
C ASP A 30 3.95 23.05 -4.89
N TRP A 31 4.66 21.96 -5.16
CA TRP A 31 5.51 21.27 -4.17
C TRP A 31 6.61 22.15 -3.59
N THR A 32 7.04 23.20 -4.28
CA THR A 32 8.10 24.08 -3.76
C THR A 32 7.62 24.93 -2.59
N LYS A 33 6.31 25.21 -2.52
CA LYS A 33 5.68 25.89 -1.38
C LYS A 33 5.38 24.95 -0.23
N VAL A 34 4.97 23.72 -0.52
CA VAL A 34 4.59 22.72 0.49
C VAL A 34 5.83 22.05 1.09
N LEU A 35 6.80 21.72 0.25
CA LEU A 35 8.01 20.98 0.59
C LEU A 35 9.25 21.71 0.05
N PRO A 36 9.66 22.81 0.69
CA PRO A 36 10.84 23.54 0.26
C PRO A 36 12.10 22.65 0.39
N ALA A 37 13.05 22.86 -0.52
CA ALA A 37 14.17 21.93 -0.77
C ALA A 37 15.09 21.72 0.45
N ASP A 38 15.14 22.68 1.36
CA ASP A 38 15.86 22.60 2.63
C ASP A 38 15.25 21.58 3.61
N ARG A 39 13.94 21.30 3.48
CA ARG A 39 13.20 20.39 4.37
C ARG A 39 13.07 18.98 3.81
N LEU A 40 13.38 18.77 2.54
CA LEU A 40 13.33 17.48 1.84
C LEU A 40 14.10 16.37 2.59
N PRO A 41 15.35 16.59 3.07
CA PRO A 41 16.08 15.58 3.84
C PRO A 41 15.37 15.17 5.13
N LEU A 42 14.77 16.12 5.84
CA LEU A 42 14.07 15.88 7.10
C LEU A 42 12.78 15.09 6.89
N VAL A 43 12.06 15.36 5.81
CA VAL A 43 10.85 14.63 5.42
C VAL A 43 11.20 13.18 5.07
N VAL A 44 12.26 12.95 4.30
CA VAL A 44 12.73 11.60 3.96
C VAL A 44 13.10 10.80 5.22
N ILE A 45 13.79 11.44 6.17
CA ILE A 45 14.11 10.82 7.47
C ILE A 45 12.82 10.48 8.23
N GLY A 46 11.86 11.42 8.30
CA GLY A 46 10.59 11.21 8.96
C GLY A 46 9.78 10.05 8.37
N VAL A 47 9.67 9.98 7.04
CA VAL A 47 9.00 8.87 6.33
C VAL A 47 9.71 7.55 6.60
N THR A 48 11.04 7.53 6.61
CA THR A 48 11.83 6.32 6.88
C THR A 48 11.62 5.83 8.31
N LEU A 49 11.67 6.74 9.29
CA LEU A 49 11.42 6.40 10.69
C LEU A 49 9.98 5.90 10.90
N PHE A 50 9.00 6.55 10.26
CA PHE A 50 7.61 6.11 10.32
C PHE A 50 7.43 4.72 9.69
N ASN A 51 8.12 4.42 8.59
CA ASN A 51 8.12 3.09 7.98
C ASN A 51 8.67 2.01 8.93
N ILE A 52 9.79 2.31 9.60
CA ILE A 52 10.38 1.41 10.62
C ILE A 52 9.40 1.20 11.77
N LEU A 53 8.76 2.27 12.25
CA LEU A 53 7.77 2.19 13.32
C LEU A 53 6.55 1.37 12.90
N LEU A 54 6.00 1.60 11.71
CA LEU A 54 4.91 0.81 11.16
C LEU A 54 5.28 -0.66 11.12
N ARG A 55 6.46 -0.99 10.58
CA ARG A 55 6.97 -2.35 10.56
C ARG A 55 7.10 -2.95 11.97
N HIS A 56 7.44 -2.11 12.95
CA HIS A 56 7.54 -2.52 14.34
C HIS A 56 6.19 -2.64 15.07
N VAL A 57 5.14 -1.96 14.62
CA VAL A 57 3.79 -2.08 15.19
C VAL A 57 3.00 -3.19 14.50
N THR A 58 3.24 -3.42 13.21
CA THR A 58 2.66 -4.53 12.46
C THR A 58 3.43 -5.84 12.71
N HIS A 59 3.38 -6.34 13.94
CA HIS A 59 3.80 -7.71 14.25
C HIS A 59 2.57 -8.59 14.41
N GLY A 60 2.26 -9.38 13.38
CA GLY A 60 1.19 -10.37 13.39
C GLY A 60 1.05 -11.01 12.02
N GLN A 61 0.77 -12.32 11.97
CA GLN A 61 0.38 -12.96 10.71
C GLN A 61 -0.84 -12.21 10.14
N ALA A 62 -0.80 -11.91 8.84
CA ALA A 62 -1.95 -11.34 8.15
C ALA A 62 -3.19 -12.21 8.44
N GLY A 63 -4.32 -11.58 8.78
CA GLY A 63 -5.53 -12.27 9.24
C GLY A 63 -6.01 -13.39 8.31
N TRP A 64 -5.71 -13.30 7.01
CA TRP A 64 -6.00 -14.35 6.02
C TRP A 64 -5.30 -15.69 6.34
N SER A 65 -4.16 -15.67 7.04
CA SER A 65 -3.38 -16.88 7.32
C SER A 65 -4.07 -17.80 8.33
N ARG A 66 -4.99 -17.28 9.16
CA ARG A 66 -5.77 -18.09 10.11
C ARG A 66 -6.94 -18.84 9.46
N GLU A 67 -7.54 -18.29 8.40
CA GLU A 67 -8.63 -18.95 7.68
C GLU A 67 -8.15 -20.14 6.85
N ALA A 68 -6.94 -20.06 6.28
CA ALA A 68 -6.34 -21.17 5.53
C ALA A 68 -6.18 -22.43 6.41
N GLN A 69 -5.72 -22.28 7.66
CA GLN A 69 -5.48 -23.41 8.58
C GLN A 69 -6.76 -24.01 9.17
N THR A 70 -7.85 -23.23 9.28
CA THR A 70 -9.13 -23.71 9.84
C THR A 70 -9.86 -24.62 8.84
N SER A 71 -9.60 -24.44 7.55
CA SER A 71 -10.21 -25.21 6.47
C SER A 71 -9.63 -26.63 6.37
N GLU A 72 -8.32 -26.79 6.65
CA GLU A 72 -7.66 -28.10 6.64
C GLU A 72 -8.04 -28.98 7.84
N ARG A 73 -8.26 -28.39 9.03
CA ARG A 73 -8.69 -29.16 10.21
C ARG A 73 -10.11 -29.72 10.15
N LYS A 74 -10.97 -29.19 9.28
CA LYS A 74 -12.35 -29.71 9.09
C LYS A 74 -12.42 -30.85 8.07
N GLN A 75 -11.28 -31.22 7.46
CA GLN A 75 -11.18 -32.32 6.49
C GLN A 75 -10.51 -33.59 7.05
N GLN A 76 -10.11 -33.57 8.33
CA GLN A 76 -9.76 -34.78 9.11
C GLN A 76 -10.90 -35.11 10.07
#